data_AF-A0A401K1V4-F1
#
_entry.id   AF-A0A401K1V4-F1
#
_cell.length_a   1.000
_cell.length_b   1.000
_cell.length_c   1.000
_cell.angle_alpha   90.00
_cell.angle_beta   90.00
_cell.angle_gamma   90.00
#
_symmetry.space_group_name_H-M   'P 1'
#
loop_
_entity.id
_entity.type
_entity.pdbx_description
1 polymer ?
#
loop_
_entity_poly.entity_id
_entity_poly.type
_entity_poly.pdbx_seq_one_letter_code
_entity_poly.pdbx_strand_id
1 'polypeptide(L)'
;MTLKHKREYLQGAVSAREFLRRTQIDLKLHRHYQPKMLRWELQINVRNKSAEYQAGFLDGIGAYVLTTLEGVLVELYRWELLKDLVRGPGK
;
A
#
# COMPACT_ATOMS: atom_id res chain seq x y z
N MET A 1 4.63 1.63 20.68
CA MET A 1 5.07 2.32 19.44
C MET A 1 5.13 3.82 19.71
N THR A 2 6.21 4.53 19.37
CA THR A 2 6.29 5.99 19.57
C THR A 2 5.41 6.74 18.55
N LEU A 3 5.03 7.99 18.84
CA LEU A 3 4.21 8.80 17.91
C LEU A 3 4.88 8.99 16.54
N LYS A 4 6.22 9.13 16.53
CA LYS A 4 7.01 9.24 15.30
C LYS A 4 6.92 7.95 14.47
N HIS A 5 7.13 6.80 15.11
CA HIS A 5 7.05 5.50 14.45
C HIS A 5 5.65 5.25 13.87
N LYS A 6 4.59 5.58 14.63
CA LYS A 6 3.21 5.48 14.14
C LYS A 6 2.97 6.38 12.92
N ARG A 7 3.49 7.61 12.92
CA ARG A 7 3.36 8.52 11.78
C ARG A 7 4.06 7.97 10.53
N GLU A 8 5.27 7.46 10.68
CA GLU A 8 6.06 6.89 9.58
C GLU A 8 5.38 5.64 8.99
N TYR A 9 4.83 4.78 9.86
CA TYR A 9 4.02 3.64 9.44
C TYR A 9 2.81 4.06 8.61
N LEU A 10 2.02 5.01 9.11
CA LEU A 10 0.84 5.50 8.39
C LEU A 10 1.22 6.16 7.05
N GLN A 11 2.37 6.84 6.98
CA GLN A 11 2.88 7.39 5.72
C GLN A 11 3.24 6.29 4.71
N GLY A 12 3.85 5.19 5.18
CA GLY A 12 4.11 4.01 4.35
C GLY A 12 2.82 3.45 3.74
N ALA A 13 1.81 3.25 4.59
CA ALA A 13 0.50 2.75 4.16
C ALA A 13 -0.18 3.66 3.13
N VAL A 14 -0.20 4.97 3.36
CA VAL A 14 -0.74 5.93 2.37
C VAL A 14 0.02 5.85 1.05
N SER A 15 1.34 5.69 1.10
CA SER A 15 2.17 5.56 -0.11
C SER A 15 1.88 4.26 -0.89
N ALA A 16 1.55 3.16 -0.21
CA ALA A 16 1.11 1.94 -0.88
C ALA A 16 -0.20 2.15 -1.65
N ARG A 17 -1.19 2.82 -1.03
CA ARG A 17 -2.44 3.20 -1.71
C ARG A 17 -2.16 4.06 -2.95
N GLU A 18 -1.26 5.02 -2.85
CA GLU A 18 -0.90 5.89 -3.97
C GLU A 18 -0.16 5.14 -5.09
N PHE A 19 0.74 4.21 -4.75
CA PHE A 19 1.33 3.29 -5.72
C PHE A 19 0.26 2.48 -6.46
N LEU A 20 -0.72 1.91 -5.74
CA LEU A 20 -1.80 1.15 -6.35
C LEU A 20 -2.68 2.02 -7.26
N ARG A 21 -2.98 3.26 -6.86
CA ARG A 21 -3.74 4.22 -7.68
C ARG A 21 -3.02 4.51 -9.00
N ARG A 22 -1.76 4.90 -8.93
CA ARG A 22 -0.93 5.19 -10.11
C ARG A 22 -0.86 3.97 -11.03
N THR A 23 -0.62 2.78 -10.47
CA THR A 23 -0.59 1.52 -11.23
C THR A 23 -1.94 1.22 -11.91
N GLN A 24 -3.07 1.43 -11.20
CA GLN A 24 -4.40 1.20 -11.77
C GLN A 24 -4.71 2.17 -12.92
N ILE A 25 -4.31 3.44 -12.80
CA ILE A 25 -4.48 4.44 -13.85
C ILE A 25 -3.64 4.07 -15.08
N ASP A 26 -2.36 3.74 -14.88
CA ASP A 26 -1.46 3.33 -15.97
C ASP A 26 -2.01 2.10 -16.70
N LEU A 27 -2.52 1.11 -15.97
CA LEU A 27 -3.16 -0.06 -16.55
C LEU A 27 -4.41 0.31 -17.37
N LYS A 28 -5.26 1.21 -16.87
CA LYS A 28 -6.47 1.65 -17.58
C LYS A 28 -6.15 2.44 -18.84
N LEU A 29 -5.17 3.35 -18.78
CA LEU A 29 -4.83 4.26 -19.87
C LEU A 29 -3.94 3.60 -20.93
N HIS A 30 -2.95 2.83 -20.50
CA HIS A 30 -1.90 2.32 -21.38
C HIS A 30 -1.98 0.80 -21.63
N ARG A 31 -2.88 0.07 -20.93
CA ARG A 31 -3.00 -1.40 -20.97
C ARG A 31 -1.68 -2.12 -20.72
N HIS A 32 -0.77 -1.45 -20.04
CA HIS A 32 0.60 -1.92 -19.86
C HIS A 32 0.78 -2.49 -18.46
N TYR A 33 0.92 -3.80 -18.38
CA TYR A 33 1.23 -4.48 -17.13
C TYR A 33 2.71 -4.82 -17.07
N GLN A 34 3.39 -4.30 -16.04
CA GLN A 34 4.78 -4.64 -15.76
C GLN A 34 4.88 -5.31 -14.39
N PRO A 35 5.11 -6.63 -14.33
CA PRO A 35 5.25 -7.37 -13.06
C PRO A 35 6.33 -6.81 -12.12
N LYS A 36 7.33 -6.13 -12.68
CA LYS A 36 8.46 -5.55 -11.95
C LYS A 36 8.17 -4.21 -11.27
N MET A 37 7.00 -3.60 -11.47
CA MET A 37 6.69 -2.25 -10.94
C MET A 37 6.77 -2.20 -9.42
N LEU A 38 6.18 -3.17 -8.72
CA LEU A 38 6.24 -3.21 -7.25
C LEU A 38 7.69 -3.36 -6.76
N ARG A 39 8.49 -4.21 -7.41
CA ARG A 39 9.92 -4.36 -7.09
C ARG A 39 10.68 -3.05 -7.31
N TRP A 40 10.38 -2.31 -8.37
CA TRP A 40 10.99 -1.02 -8.64
C TRP A 40 10.59 0.04 -7.62
N GLU A 41 9.30 0.13 -7.26
CA GLU A 41 8.83 1.04 -6.21
C GLU A 41 9.54 0.74 -4.89
N LEU A 42 9.70 -0.55 -4.55
CA LEU A 42 10.42 -0.97 -3.35
C LEU A 42 11.89 -0.53 -3.39
N GLN A 43 12.58 -0.74 -4.50
CA GLN A 43 14.01 -0.43 -4.63
C GLN A 43 14.31 1.07 -4.70
N ILE A 44 13.45 1.85 -5.37
CA ILE A 44 13.70 3.25 -5.70
C ILE A 44 13.10 4.17 -4.63
N ASN A 45 11.86 3.91 -4.21
CA ASN A 45 11.07 4.87 -3.42
C ASN A 45 10.95 4.46 -1.94
N VAL A 46 10.98 3.17 -1.63
CA VAL A 46 10.70 2.64 -0.27
C VAL A 46 11.97 2.25 0.49
N ARG A 47 12.99 1.69 -0.18
CA ARG A 47 14.19 1.10 0.44
C ARG A 47 14.93 2.02 1.43
N ASN A 48 15.00 3.32 1.14
CA ASN A 48 15.75 4.28 1.95
C ASN A 48 14.89 4.97 3.04
N LYS A 49 13.66 4.49 3.26
CA LYS A 49 12.76 5.00 4.30
C LYS A 49 12.95 4.23 5.61
N SER A 50 12.40 4.75 6.71
CA SER A 50 12.46 4.06 8.01
C SER A 50 11.80 2.69 7.96
N ALA A 51 12.18 1.80 8.88
CA ALA A 51 11.62 0.44 8.95
C ALA A 51 10.10 0.47 9.10
N GLU A 52 9.57 1.40 9.89
CA GLU A 52 8.14 1.62 10.08
C GLU A 52 7.44 2.02 8.79
N TYR A 53 8.03 2.92 8.01
CA TYR A 53 7.48 3.29 6.70
C TYR A 53 7.45 2.08 5.76
N GLN A 54 8.53 1.29 5.73
CA GLN A 54 8.59 0.09 4.90
C GLN A 54 7.52 -0.94 5.31
N ALA A 55 7.35 -1.14 6.62
CA ALA A 55 6.30 -2.01 7.17
C ALA A 55 4.90 -1.53 6.76
N GLY A 56 4.58 -0.25 6.96
CA GLY A 56 3.29 0.29 6.58
C GLY A 56 3.01 0.20 5.08
N PHE A 57 4.04 0.39 4.24
CA PHE A 57 3.91 0.22 2.80
C PHE A 57 3.58 -1.24 2.45
N LEU A 58 4.34 -2.20 2.97
CA LEU A 58 4.13 -3.62 2.69
C LEU A 58 2.78 -4.11 3.22
N ASP A 59 2.38 -3.70 4.42
CA ASP A 59 1.08 -4.04 5.00
C ASP A 59 -0.07 -3.46 4.16
N GLY A 60 0.09 -2.24 3.63
CA GLY A 60 -0.90 -1.64 2.72
C GLY A 60 -1.07 -2.42 1.40
N ILE A 61 0.03 -2.95 0.84
CA ILE A 61 -0.03 -3.85 -0.31
C ILE A 61 -0.66 -5.18 0.08
N GLY A 62 -0.29 -5.75 1.23
CA GLY A 62 -0.84 -7.00 1.74
C GLY A 62 -2.35 -6.92 1.95
N ALA A 63 -2.84 -5.85 2.57
CA ALA A 63 -4.27 -5.59 2.73
C ALA A 63 -4.99 -5.55 1.39
N TYR A 64 -4.44 -4.87 0.37
CA TYR A 64 -5.02 -4.82 -0.96
C TYR A 64 -5.12 -6.21 -1.60
N VAL A 65 -4.05 -7.00 -1.51
CA VAL A 65 -4.01 -8.36 -2.05
C VAL A 65 -5.06 -9.23 -1.36
N LEU A 66 -5.12 -9.22 -0.02
CA LEU A 66 -6.08 -10.02 0.74
C LEU A 66 -7.53 -9.65 0.38
N THR A 67 -7.88 -8.36 0.38
CA THR A 67 -9.22 -7.90 0.00
C THR A 67 -9.56 -8.27 -1.45
N THR A 68 -8.60 -8.18 -2.37
CA THR A 68 -8.80 -8.59 -3.76
C THR A 68 -9.01 -10.10 -3.89
N LEU A 69 -8.29 -10.91 -3.10
CA LEU A 69 -8.45 -12.37 -3.06
C LEU A 69 -9.81 -12.81 -2.50
N GLU A 70 -10.43 -11.99 -1.64
CA GLU A 70 -11.82 -12.17 -1.19
C GLU A 70 -12.86 -11.81 -2.27
N GLY A 71 -12.43 -11.39 -3.46
CA GLY A 71 -13.30 -10.99 -4.56
C GLY A 71 -13.87 -9.57 -4.41
N VAL A 72 -13.39 -8.80 -3.43
CA VAL A 72 -13.84 -7.43 -3.20
C VAL A 72 -13.07 -6.46 -4.11
N LEU A 73 -13.81 -5.69 -4.91
CA LEU A 73 -13.22 -4.65 -5.73
C LEU A 73 -12.88 -3.43 -4.87
N VAL A 74 -11.59 -3.18 -4.67
CA VAL A 74 -11.12 -2.06 -3.84
C VAL A 74 -11.21 -0.74 -4.61
N GLU A 75 -12.05 0.18 -4.15
CA GLU A 75 -12.09 1.55 -4.67
C GLU A 75 -10.95 2.39 -4.07
N LEU A 76 -9.76 2.33 -4.66
CA LEU A 76 -8.52 2.93 -4.13
C LEU A 76 -8.59 4.45 -3.81
N TYR A 77 -9.54 5.18 -4.39
CA TYR A 77 -9.75 6.62 -4.11
C TYR A 77 -10.48 6.86 -2.79
N ARG A 78 -11.40 5.97 -2.44
CA ARG A 78 -12.23 6.03 -1.22
C ARG A 78 -11.80 5.04 -0.16
N TRP A 79 -10.87 4.14 -0.51
CA TRP A 79 -10.42 3.09 0.38
C TRP A 79 -9.79 3.65 1.64
N GLU A 80 -10.45 3.41 2.77
CA GLU A 80 -10.03 3.82 4.11
C GLU A 80 -8.96 2.88 4.67
N LEU A 81 -7.90 2.61 3.88
CA LEU A 81 -6.80 1.69 4.21
C LEU A 81 -6.28 1.83 5.65
N LEU A 82 -6.21 3.06 6.17
CA LEU A 82 -5.73 3.28 7.54
C LEU A 82 -6.66 2.70 8.61
N LYS A 83 -7.97 2.60 8.36
CA LYS A 83 -8.90 1.94 9.28
C LYS A 83 -8.70 0.43 9.27
N ASP A 84 -8.39 -0.15 8.11
CA ASP A 84 -8.14 -1.59 7.96
C ASP A 84 -6.84 -1.98 8.66
N LEU A 85 -5.79 -1.17 8.52
CA LEU A 85 -4.49 -1.42 9.15
C LEU A 85 -4.48 -1.16 10.66
N VAL A 86 -5.20 -0.14 11.13
CA VAL A 86 -5.31 0.14 12.57
C VAL A 86 -6.16 -0.91 13.29
N ARG A 87 -6.97 -1.69 12.56
CA ARG A 87 -7.79 -2.80 13.09
C ARG A 87 -7.09 -4.17 13.13
N GLY A 88 -5.79 -4.26 12.81
CA GLY A 88 -5.05 -5.53 12.82
C GLY A 88 -5.23 -6.37 14.10
N PRO A 89 -5.12 -7.69 13.97
CA PRO A 89 -6.21 -8.63 14.17
C PRO A 89 -6.85 -8.50 15.56
N GLY A 90 -8.02 -7.87 15.61
CA GLY A 90 -8.90 -7.97 16.76
C GLY A 90 -9.70 -9.28 16.72
N LYS A 91 -9.17 -10.30 17.41
CA LYS A 91 -9.66 -11.67 17.65
C LYS A 91 -9.24 -12.73 16.64
#